data_AF-A0A1B8EB05-F1
#
_entry.id   AF-A0A1B8EB05-F1
#
_cell.length_a   1.000
_cell.length_b   1.000
_cell.length_c   1.000
_cell.angle_alpha   90.00
_cell.angle_beta   90.00
_cell.angle_gamma   90.00
#
_symmetry.space_group_name_H-M   'P 1'
#
loop_
_entity.id
_entity.type
_entity.pdbx_description
1 polymer ?
#
loop_
_entity_poly.entity_id
_entity_poly.type
_entity_poly.pdbx_seq_one_letter_code
_entity_poly.pdbx_strand_id
1 'polypeptide(L)'
;MELGTFIASRCEQLQAPSYLNLSLSIIILIGILVSYLPQHYRIISRGTSEGISPYFILLGTTSGTSAFASILVLPASRADVACCKTVSSFECFAGLLGIAQVGVQWFCFAIILLLFLIFFPRNPALPLTTTAKQPTWRTALGVAFLCLVHGLLVIFISAWFGYSRPGYMGTLANVLGLMAAGLACVQYFPQIWTTYQLGHVGSLSIPMMVIQTPGSFVWAGSLAARLGTEGWSIWGVYLVTGCLQGCLLVMGIYFELQARKTGIILEPEATTSLLHDPTLDLQNEFLETDDEGNTVVENGGRTERTPLLFNPSKKASRS
;
A
#
# COMPACT_ATOMS: atom_id res chain seq x y z
N MET A 1 -10.21 9.58 -42.75
CA MET A 1 -8.98 9.00 -43.32
C MET A 1 -7.86 8.92 -42.28
N GLU A 2 -7.78 9.85 -41.32
CA GLU A 2 -6.73 9.91 -40.29
C GLU A 2 -6.84 8.86 -39.17
N LEU A 3 -8.05 8.47 -38.73
CA LEU A 3 -8.20 7.48 -37.65
C LEU A 3 -7.79 6.06 -38.08
N GLY A 4 -8.12 5.66 -39.31
CA GLY A 4 -7.78 4.34 -39.85
C GLY A 4 -6.29 4.18 -40.11
N THR A 5 -5.62 5.24 -40.57
CA THR A 5 -4.16 5.28 -40.76
C THR A 5 -3.42 5.31 -39.43
N PHE A 6 -3.93 6.03 -38.42
CA PHE A 6 -3.41 5.98 -37.05
C PHE A 6 -3.46 4.55 -36.48
N ILE A 7 -4.61 3.87 -36.55
CA ILE A 7 -4.74 2.49 -36.05
C ILE A 7 -3.83 1.53 -36.81
N ALA A 8 -3.75 1.63 -38.15
CA ALA A 8 -2.88 0.79 -38.95
C ALA A 8 -1.39 0.96 -38.57
N SER A 9 -0.92 2.19 -38.43
CA SER A 9 0.46 2.50 -38.00
C SER A 9 0.75 1.99 -36.58
N ARG A 10 -0.24 2.05 -35.68
CA ARG A 10 -0.14 1.52 -34.32
C ARG A 10 0.00 0.00 -34.35
N CYS A 11 -0.84 -0.69 -35.11
CA CYS A 11 -0.77 -2.15 -35.22
C CYS A 11 0.55 -2.63 -35.82
N GLU A 12 1.10 -1.90 -36.81
CA GLU A 12 2.43 -2.17 -37.37
C GLU A 12 3.56 -2.01 -36.33
N GLN A 13 3.49 -0.97 -35.48
CA GLN A 13 4.43 -0.81 -34.36
C GLN A 13 4.31 -1.95 -33.33
N LEU A 14 3.13 -2.54 -33.12
CA LEU A 14 2.95 -3.68 -32.23
C LEU A 14 3.58 -4.98 -32.79
N GLN A 15 3.75 -5.10 -34.11
CA GLN A 15 4.34 -6.29 -34.75
C GLN A 15 5.85 -6.42 -34.54
N ALA A 16 6.52 -5.33 -34.13
CA ALA A 16 7.95 -5.32 -33.84
C ALA A 16 8.22 -4.96 -32.37
N PRO A 17 7.85 -5.81 -31.39
CA PRO A 17 8.02 -5.50 -29.98
C PRO A 17 9.50 -5.39 -29.61
N SER A 18 9.86 -4.32 -28.90
CA SER A 18 11.19 -4.21 -28.30
C SER A 18 11.36 -5.25 -27.19
N TYR A 19 12.24 -6.23 -27.40
CA TYR A 19 12.55 -7.28 -26.42
C TYR A 19 13.07 -6.73 -25.09
N LEU A 20 13.77 -5.58 -25.11
CA LEU A 20 14.22 -4.91 -23.90
C LEU A 20 13.04 -4.34 -23.10
N ASN A 21 12.11 -3.62 -23.75
CA ASN A 21 10.93 -3.10 -23.06
C ASN A 21 10.02 -4.23 -22.57
N LEU A 22 9.88 -5.31 -23.35
CA LEU A 22 9.15 -6.51 -22.96
C LEU A 22 9.74 -7.15 -21.70
N SER A 23 11.04 -7.40 -21.69
CA SER A 23 11.74 -8.03 -20.55
C SER A 23 11.62 -7.17 -19.30
N LEU A 24 11.87 -5.86 -19.42
CA LEU A 24 11.67 -4.90 -18.33
C LEU A 24 10.22 -4.91 -17.85
N SER A 25 9.25 -4.96 -18.76
CA SER A 25 7.83 -4.94 -18.41
C SER A 25 7.40 -6.17 -17.59
N ILE A 26 7.93 -7.35 -17.93
CA ILE A 26 7.68 -8.59 -17.19
C ILE A 26 8.31 -8.51 -15.79
N ILE A 27 9.57 -8.03 -15.70
CA ILE A 27 10.26 -7.85 -14.41
C ILE A 27 9.50 -6.85 -13.53
N ILE A 28 9.03 -5.73 -14.09
CA ILE A 28 8.23 -4.74 -13.37
C ILE A 28 6.92 -5.37 -12.87
N LEU A 29 6.23 -6.17 -13.70
CA LEU A 29 4.97 -6.81 -13.31
C LEU A 29 5.15 -7.75 -12.12
N ILE A 30 6.22 -8.57 -12.14
CA ILE A 30 6.60 -9.43 -11.01
C ILE A 30 6.98 -8.58 -9.79
N GLY A 31 7.77 -7.52 -10.00
CA GLY A 31 8.18 -6.58 -8.95
C GLY A 31 7.01 -5.91 -8.26
N ILE A 32 5.96 -5.53 -9.00
CA ILE A 32 4.70 -5.01 -8.45
C ILE A 32 4.09 -6.03 -7.49
N LEU A 33 3.87 -7.28 -7.92
CA LEU A 33 3.29 -8.33 -7.08
C LEU A 33 4.11 -8.55 -5.81
N VAL A 34 5.42 -8.76 -5.96
CA VAL A 34 6.33 -8.99 -4.83
C VAL A 34 6.34 -7.80 -3.87
N SER A 35 6.28 -6.57 -4.37
CA SER A 35 6.32 -5.38 -3.52
C SER A 35 5.09 -5.23 -2.62
N TYR A 36 3.92 -5.75 -3.00
CA TYR A 36 2.70 -5.67 -2.19
C TYR A 36 2.59 -6.78 -1.14
N LEU A 37 3.26 -7.92 -1.35
CA LEU A 37 3.21 -9.06 -0.43
C LEU A 37 3.55 -8.70 1.03
N PRO A 38 4.62 -7.94 1.35
CA PRO A 38 4.92 -7.58 2.73
C PRO A 38 3.79 -6.82 3.42
N GLN A 39 3.10 -5.94 2.68
CA GLN A 39 2.00 -5.14 3.23
C GLN A 39 0.74 -5.98 3.43
N HIS A 40 0.40 -6.86 2.48
CA HIS A 40 -0.72 -7.79 2.63
C HIS A 40 -0.47 -8.73 3.81
N TYR A 41 0.71 -9.34 3.86
CA TYR A 41 1.12 -10.24 4.94
C TYR A 41 1.04 -9.55 6.30
N ARG A 42 1.59 -8.33 6.43
CA ARG A 42 1.58 -7.58 7.69
C ARG A 42 0.18 -7.29 8.22
N ILE A 43 -0.79 -6.99 7.36
CA ILE A 43 -2.18 -6.74 7.80
C ILE A 43 -2.83 -8.06 8.25
N ILE A 44 -2.63 -9.13 7.47
CA ILE A 44 -3.22 -10.45 7.75
C ILE A 44 -2.62 -11.04 9.05
N SER A 45 -1.30 -11.01 9.21
CA SER A 45 -0.62 -11.59 10.37
C SER A 45 -0.91 -10.84 11.66
N ARG A 46 -1.07 -9.51 11.60
CA ARG A 46 -1.44 -8.70 12.78
C ARG A 46 -2.90 -8.86 13.17
N GLY A 47 -3.78 -9.27 12.24
CA GLY A 47 -5.22 -9.35 12.50
C GLY A 47 -5.88 -8.01 12.83
N THR A 48 -5.20 -6.89 12.59
CA THR A 48 -5.69 -5.54 12.85
C THR A 48 -5.09 -4.54 11.85
N SER A 49 -5.89 -3.54 11.46
CA SER A 49 -5.44 -2.41 10.63
C SER A 49 -5.07 -1.17 11.45
N GLU A 50 -4.80 -1.32 12.75
CA GLU A 50 -4.35 -0.23 13.61
C GLU A 50 -3.09 0.46 13.07
N GLY A 51 -3.09 1.80 13.13
CA GLY A 51 -2.01 2.64 12.60
C GLY A 51 -2.05 2.87 11.09
N ILE A 52 -3.02 2.30 10.35
CA ILE A 52 -3.25 2.64 8.93
C ILE A 52 -4.24 3.80 8.87
N SER A 53 -3.84 4.91 8.23
CA SER A 53 -4.69 6.08 8.05
C SER A 53 -5.82 5.80 7.05
N PRO A 54 -7.11 5.95 7.41
CA PRO A 54 -8.23 5.76 6.48
C PRO A 54 -8.17 6.73 5.30
N TYR A 55 -7.69 7.96 5.52
CA TYR A 55 -7.54 8.97 4.47
C TYR A 55 -6.42 8.63 3.50
N PHE A 56 -5.34 7.98 3.97
CA PHE A 56 -4.30 7.46 3.10
C PHE A 56 -4.86 6.38 2.16
N ILE A 57 -5.69 5.48 2.68
CA ILE A 57 -6.36 4.46 1.87
C ILE A 57 -7.33 5.11 0.86
N LEU A 58 -8.13 6.08 1.29
CA LEU A 58 -9.04 6.82 0.41
C LEU A 58 -8.30 7.48 -0.77
N LEU A 59 -7.27 8.28 -0.47
CA LEU A 59 -6.50 9.01 -1.47
C LEU A 59 -5.72 8.05 -2.38
N GLY A 60 -5.14 6.98 -1.83
CA GLY A 60 -4.43 5.97 -2.60
C GLY A 60 -5.36 5.19 -3.54
N THR A 61 -6.53 4.77 -3.09
CA THR A 61 -7.49 4.03 -3.92
C THR A 61 -8.07 4.91 -5.01
N THR A 62 -8.44 6.16 -4.69
CA THR A 62 -9.00 7.10 -5.67
C THR A 62 -7.94 7.52 -6.70
N SER A 63 -6.71 7.82 -6.26
CA SER A 63 -5.56 8.08 -7.15
C SER A 63 -5.29 6.91 -8.08
N GLY A 64 -5.17 5.68 -7.53
CA GLY A 64 -4.93 4.48 -8.32
C GLY A 64 -6.06 4.17 -9.31
N THR A 65 -7.31 4.42 -8.92
CA THR A 65 -8.48 4.25 -9.80
C THR A 65 -8.43 5.25 -10.96
N SER A 66 -8.09 6.51 -10.70
CA SER A 66 -7.92 7.52 -11.74
C SER A 66 -6.74 7.21 -12.66
N ALA A 67 -5.63 6.69 -12.14
CA ALA A 67 -4.48 6.27 -12.94
C ALA A 67 -4.84 5.09 -13.86
N PHE A 68 -5.53 4.08 -13.34
CA PHE A 68 -5.97 2.94 -14.13
C PHE A 68 -7.00 3.32 -15.19
N ALA A 69 -7.96 4.19 -14.84
CA ALA A 69 -8.90 4.70 -15.82
C ALA A 69 -8.21 5.56 -16.89
N SER A 70 -7.22 6.38 -16.53
CA SER A 70 -6.45 7.20 -17.46
C SER A 70 -5.81 6.37 -18.58
N ILE A 71 -5.09 5.29 -18.23
CA ILE A 71 -4.49 4.41 -19.23
C ILE A 71 -5.54 3.64 -20.06
N LEU A 72 -6.67 3.23 -19.46
CA LEU A 72 -7.74 2.55 -20.19
C LEU A 72 -8.47 3.45 -21.19
N VAL A 73 -8.59 4.75 -20.90
CA VAL A 73 -9.27 5.70 -21.79
C VAL A 73 -8.34 6.36 -22.82
N LEU A 74 -7.03 6.22 -22.65
CA LEU A 74 -6.04 6.75 -23.57
C LEU A 74 -6.26 6.19 -24.99
N PRO A 75 -6.39 7.05 -26.04
CA PRO A 75 -6.62 6.59 -27.41
C PRO A 75 -5.56 5.60 -27.91
N ALA A 76 -4.29 5.84 -27.56
CA ALA A 76 -3.17 4.96 -27.87
C ALA A 76 -3.38 3.54 -27.29
N SER A 77 -3.70 3.43 -26.00
CA SER A 77 -3.96 2.14 -25.35
C SER A 77 -5.21 1.44 -25.87
N ARG A 78 -6.25 2.19 -26.25
CA ARG A 78 -7.44 1.61 -26.90
C ARG A 78 -7.14 1.08 -28.30
N ALA A 79 -6.29 1.77 -29.06
CA ALA A 79 -5.81 1.27 -30.34
C ALA A 79 -4.99 -0.02 -30.15
N ASP A 80 -4.13 -0.09 -29.13
CA ASP A 80 -3.37 -1.30 -28.80
C ASP A 80 -4.30 -2.51 -28.54
N VAL A 81 -5.38 -2.31 -27.75
CA VAL A 81 -6.41 -3.33 -27.50
C VAL A 81 -7.17 -3.70 -28.77
N ALA A 82 -7.47 -2.75 -29.65
CA ALA A 82 -8.15 -3.02 -30.91
C ALA A 82 -7.28 -3.84 -31.88
N CYS A 83 -5.98 -3.57 -31.93
CA CYS A 83 -5.00 -4.29 -32.76
C CYS A 83 -4.85 -5.77 -32.36
N CYS A 84 -5.15 -6.14 -31.10
CA CYS A 84 -5.11 -7.54 -30.64
C CYS A 84 -6.01 -8.51 -31.43
N LYS A 85 -6.96 -8.01 -32.23
CA LYS A 85 -7.77 -8.85 -33.12
C LYS A 85 -7.06 -9.24 -34.42
N THR A 86 -5.99 -8.53 -34.78
CA THR A 86 -5.30 -8.66 -36.06
C THR A 86 -3.84 -9.10 -35.94
N VAL A 87 -3.22 -8.89 -34.77
CA VAL A 87 -1.83 -9.30 -34.50
C VAL A 87 -1.76 -10.65 -33.80
N SER A 88 -0.57 -11.24 -33.72
CA SER A 88 -0.35 -12.50 -33.00
C SER A 88 -0.55 -12.34 -31.49
N SER A 89 -0.83 -13.46 -30.80
CA SER A 89 -1.02 -13.45 -29.34
C SER A 89 0.18 -12.90 -28.57
N PHE A 90 1.41 -13.15 -29.07
CA PHE A 90 2.63 -12.67 -28.44
C PHE A 90 2.79 -11.14 -28.56
N GLU A 91 2.52 -10.60 -29.75
CA GLU A 91 2.56 -9.15 -30.01
C GLU A 91 1.48 -8.42 -29.19
N CYS A 92 0.28 -8.99 -29.13
CA CYS A 92 -0.80 -8.47 -28.28
C CYS A 92 -0.41 -8.49 -26.80
N PHE A 93 0.12 -9.62 -26.30
CA PHE A 93 0.60 -9.71 -24.92
C PHE A 93 1.66 -8.65 -24.63
N ALA A 94 2.67 -8.55 -25.49
CA ALA A 94 3.73 -7.57 -25.36
C ALA A 94 3.17 -6.14 -25.35
N GLY A 95 2.19 -5.82 -26.20
CA GLY A 95 1.52 -4.51 -26.29
C GLY A 95 0.71 -4.14 -25.05
N LEU A 96 -0.01 -5.09 -24.46
CA LEU A 96 -0.91 -4.87 -23.33
C LEU A 96 -0.23 -4.85 -21.95
N LEU A 97 1.06 -5.15 -21.86
CA LEU A 97 1.78 -5.21 -20.57
C LEU A 97 1.70 -3.92 -19.76
N GLY A 98 1.71 -2.74 -20.40
CA GLY A 98 1.54 -1.47 -19.69
C GLY A 98 0.20 -1.39 -18.97
N ILE A 99 -0.89 -1.78 -19.63
CA ILE A 99 -2.23 -1.83 -19.05
C ILE A 99 -2.28 -2.87 -17.92
N ALA A 100 -1.68 -4.05 -18.14
CA ALA A 100 -1.62 -5.11 -17.14
C ALA A 100 -0.88 -4.68 -15.87
N GLN A 101 0.26 -4.00 -15.99
CA GLN A 101 1.01 -3.48 -14.84
C GLN A 101 0.18 -2.51 -14.00
N VAL A 102 -0.47 -1.53 -14.65
CA VAL A 102 -1.29 -0.53 -13.94
C VAL A 102 -2.51 -1.20 -13.30
N GLY A 103 -3.15 -2.14 -14.01
CA GLY A 103 -4.29 -2.90 -13.50
C GLY A 103 -3.93 -3.79 -12.30
N VAL A 104 -2.79 -4.50 -12.36
CA VAL A 104 -2.30 -5.31 -11.23
C VAL A 104 -1.96 -4.44 -10.03
N GLN A 105 -1.29 -3.30 -10.22
CA GLN A 105 -1.02 -2.33 -9.15
C GLN A 105 -2.32 -1.87 -8.48
N TRP A 106 -3.30 -1.45 -9.29
CA TRP A 106 -4.62 -1.03 -8.80
C TRP A 106 -5.31 -2.13 -8.01
N PHE A 107 -5.29 -3.37 -8.53
CA PHE A 107 -5.90 -4.52 -7.89
C PHE A 107 -5.21 -4.86 -6.55
N CYS A 108 -3.88 -4.87 -6.51
CA CYS A 108 -3.12 -5.10 -5.28
C CYS A 108 -3.43 -4.04 -4.20
N PHE A 109 -3.61 -2.78 -4.60
CA PHE A 109 -4.03 -1.73 -3.67
C PHE A 109 -5.51 -1.87 -3.24
N ALA A 110 -6.39 -2.33 -4.12
CA ALA A 110 -7.77 -2.66 -3.76
C ALA A 110 -7.85 -3.79 -2.73
N ILE A 111 -6.95 -4.78 -2.80
CA ILE A 111 -6.79 -5.80 -1.74
C ILE A 111 -6.40 -5.15 -0.41
N ILE A 112 -5.50 -4.15 -0.39
CA ILE A 112 -5.17 -3.43 0.85
C ILE A 112 -6.42 -2.74 1.43
N LEU A 113 -7.23 -2.08 0.61
CA LEU A 113 -8.49 -1.49 1.05
C LEU A 113 -9.42 -2.56 1.64
N LEU A 114 -9.56 -3.71 1.00
CA LEU A 114 -10.39 -4.81 1.50
C LEU A 114 -9.88 -5.33 2.85
N LEU A 115 -8.57 -5.60 2.96
CA LEU A 115 -7.95 -6.04 4.21
C LEU A 115 -8.09 -4.99 5.32
N PHE A 116 -7.93 -3.71 4.99
CA PHE A 116 -8.16 -2.59 5.91
C PHE A 116 -9.60 -2.60 6.47
N LEU A 117 -10.60 -2.86 5.63
CA LEU A 117 -12.00 -2.95 6.08
C LEU A 117 -12.28 -4.21 6.89
N ILE A 118 -11.70 -5.35 6.51
CA ILE A 118 -11.90 -6.63 7.23
C ILE A 118 -11.30 -6.55 8.64
N PHE A 119 -10.06 -6.03 8.75
CA PHE A 119 -9.30 -5.98 9.99
C PHE A 119 -9.40 -4.64 10.73
N PHE A 120 -10.38 -3.79 10.39
CA PHE A 120 -10.55 -2.51 11.09
C PHE A 120 -10.95 -2.74 12.56
N PRO A 121 -10.27 -2.11 13.54
CA PRO A 121 -10.59 -2.27 14.94
C PRO A 121 -11.99 -1.72 15.25
N ARG A 122 -12.92 -2.61 15.63
CA ARG A 122 -14.31 -2.22 15.97
C ARG A 122 -14.48 -1.74 17.40
N ASN A 123 -13.64 -2.24 18.31
CA ASN A 123 -13.55 -1.83 19.71
C ASN A 123 -12.07 -1.65 20.07
N PRO A 124 -11.52 -0.42 20.09
CA PRO A 124 -10.14 -0.23 20.52
C PRO A 124 -10.01 -0.70 21.97
N ALA A 125 -9.12 -1.66 22.22
CA ALA A 125 -8.99 -2.34 23.51
C ALA A 125 -8.40 -1.45 24.62
N LEU A 126 -7.89 -0.26 24.29
CA LEU A 126 -7.22 0.63 25.24
C LEU A 126 -7.65 2.09 25.02
N PRO A 127 -8.15 2.79 26.05
CA PRO A 127 -8.27 4.24 26.02
C PRO A 127 -6.86 4.82 26.17
N LEU A 128 -6.12 4.97 25.06
CA LEU A 128 -4.92 5.78 25.09
C LEU A 128 -5.33 7.23 25.38
N THR A 129 -4.73 7.80 26.43
CA THR A 129 -4.69 9.21 26.85
C THR A 129 -4.09 10.12 25.77
N THR A 130 -4.64 10.05 24.55
CA THR A 130 -4.27 10.91 23.43
C THR A 130 -5.49 11.72 23.07
N THR A 131 -5.34 13.04 23.05
CA THR A 131 -6.38 14.03 22.69
C THR A 131 -6.82 13.91 21.22
N ALA A 132 -6.24 12.98 20.46
CA ALA A 132 -6.53 12.74 19.05
C ALA A 132 -7.72 11.79 18.88
N LYS A 133 -8.76 12.27 18.20
CA LYS A 133 -9.98 11.51 17.91
C LYS A 133 -9.65 10.33 16.98
N GLN A 134 -9.66 9.11 17.52
CA GLN A 134 -9.39 7.90 16.74
C GLN A 134 -10.46 7.69 15.65
N PRO A 135 -10.08 7.27 14.44
CA PRO A 135 -11.04 6.98 13.39
C PRO A 135 -12.01 5.86 13.80
N THR A 136 -13.29 6.05 13.51
CA THR A 136 -14.33 5.08 13.87
C THR A 136 -14.63 4.13 12.71
N TRP A 137 -15.27 2.99 12.98
CA TRP A 137 -15.78 2.09 11.94
C TRP A 137 -16.66 2.82 10.89
N ARG A 138 -17.39 3.85 11.30
CA ARG A 138 -18.16 4.71 10.38
C ARG A 138 -17.27 5.46 9.39
N THR A 139 -16.08 5.89 9.82
CA THR A 139 -15.07 6.50 8.95
C THR A 139 -14.56 5.49 7.92
N ALA A 140 -14.26 4.27 8.34
CA ALA A 140 -13.82 3.20 7.43
C ALA A 140 -14.88 2.88 6.36
N LEU A 141 -16.14 2.74 6.76
CA LEU A 141 -17.26 2.57 5.83
C LEU A 141 -17.44 3.77 4.90
N GLY A 142 -17.29 5.00 5.41
CA GLY A 142 -17.33 6.22 4.61
C GLY A 142 -16.23 6.25 3.54
N VAL A 143 -15.02 5.84 3.89
CA VAL A 143 -13.91 5.69 2.94
C VAL A 143 -14.25 4.68 1.85
N ALA A 144 -14.72 3.50 2.22
CA ALA A 144 -15.12 2.47 1.25
C ALA A 144 -16.21 2.96 0.29
N PHE A 145 -17.23 3.63 0.83
CA PHE A 145 -18.32 4.20 0.06
C PHE A 145 -17.83 5.29 -0.91
N LEU A 146 -16.97 6.20 -0.46
CA LEU A 146 -16.40 7.24 -1.32
C LEU A 146 -15.52 6.65 -2.44
N CYS A 147 -14.71 5.63 -2.14
CA CYS A 147 -13.93 4.91 -3.15
C CYS A 147 -14.85 4.26 -4.20
N LEU A 148 -15.93 3.61 -3.76
CA LEU A 148 -16.91 2.98 -4.65
C LEU A 148 -17.61 4.02 -5.53
N VAL A 149 -18.14 5.10 -4.95
CA VAL A 149 -18.80 6.19 -5.68
C VAL A 149 -17.84 6.81 -6.70
N HIS A 150 -16.60 7.09 -6.29
CA HIS A 150 -15.57 7.61 -7.20
C HIS A 150 -15.33 6.65 -8.39
N GLY A 151 -15.15 5.35 -8.12
CA GLY A 151 -14.97 4.36 -9.18
C GLY A 151 -16.16 4.28 -10.14
N LEU A 152 -17.39 4.30 -9.62
CA LEU A 152 -18.61 4.29 -10.43
C LEU A 152 -18.74 5.56 -11.29
N LEU A 153 -18.43 6.73 -10.73
CA LEU A 153 -18.43 7.99 -11.47
C LEU A 153 -17.39 7.99 -12.60
N VAL A 154 -16.17 7.51 -12.32
CA VAL A 154 -15.11 7.39 -13.33
C VAL A 154 -15.54 6.46 -14.47
N ILE A 155 -16.17 5.31 -14.16
CA ILE A 155 -16.71 4.40 -15.17
C ILE A 155 -17.81 5.08 -15.99
N PHE A 156 -18.78 5.71 -15.33
CA PHE A 156 -19.91 6.36 -15.99
C PHE A 156 -19.45 7.48 -16.92
N ILE A 157 -18.58 8.37 -16.45
CA ILE A 157 -18.02 9.47 -17.25
C ILE A 157 -17.22 8.91 -18.43
N SER A 158 -16.39 7.89 -18.20
CA SER A 158 -15.58 7.27 -19.26
C SER A 158 -16.44 6.63 -20.36
N ALA A 159 -17.50 5.93 -19.96
CA ALA A 159 -18.45 5.32 -20.89
C ALA A 159 -19.25 6.39 -21.66
N TRP A 160 -19.73 7.43 -20.98
CA TRP A 160 -20.46 8.54 -21.58
C TRP A 160 -19.63 9.25 -22.66
N PHE A 161 -18.38 9.60 -22.36
CA PHE A 161 -17.49 10.21 -23.35
C PHE A 161 -17.15 9.24 -24.49
N GLY A 162 -16.95 7.95 -24.20
CA GLY A 162 -16.68 6.93 -25.22
C GLY A 162 -17.81 6.82 -26.25
N TYR A 163 -19.06 6.90 -25.79
CA TYR A 163 -20.23 6.84 -26.65
C TYR A 163 -20.55 8.18 -27.33
N SER A 164 -20.60 9.26 -26.55
CA SER A 164 -21.16 10.54 -27.02
C SER A 164 -20.11 11.44 -27.67
N ARG A 165 -18.85 11.37 -27.24
CA ARG A 165 -17.78 12.33 -27.58
C ARG A 165 -16.41 11.65 -27.67
N PRO A 166 -16.22 10.63 -28.54
CA PRO A 166 -14.98 9.85 -28.60
C PRO A 166 -13.73 10.68 -28.90
N GLY A 167 -13.86 11.81 -29.59
CA GLY A 167 -12.75 12.73 -29.87
C GLY A 167 -12.12 13.39 -28.63
N TYR A 168 -12.83 13.43 -27.49
CA TYR A 168 -12.33 14.03 -26.25
C TYR A 168 -11.70 13.01 -25.29
N MET A 169 -11.55 11.75 -25.71
CA MET A 169 -11.05 10.68 -24.83
C MET A 169 -9.59 10.87 -24.42
N GLY A 170 -8.76 11.46 -25.28
CA GLY A 170 -7.39 11.86 -24.92
C GLY A 170 -7.38 12.94 -23.83
N THR A 171 -8.27 13.94 -23.93
CA THR A 171 -8.41 14.96 -22.88
C THR A 171 -8.88 14.34 -21.56
N LEU A 172 -9.83 13.40 -21.60
CA LEU A 172 -10.26 12.68 -20.40
C LEU A 172 -9.10 11.89 -19.77
N ALA A 173 -8.28 11.20 -20.59
CA ALA A 173 -7.10 10.49 -20.10
C ALA A 173 -6.16 11.43 -19.35
N ASN A 174 -5.89 12.61 -19.90
CA ASN A 174 -5.04 13.63 -19.29
C ASN A 174 -5.62 14.18 -17.98
N VAL A 175 -6.93 14.45 -17.94
CA VAL A 175 -7.61 14.92 -16.73
C VAL A 175 -7.56 13.86 -15.61
N LEU A 176 -7.81 12.59 -15.94
CA LEU A 176 -7.73 11.49 -14.98
C LEU A 176 -6.29 11.26 -14.49
N GLY A 177 -5.29 11.38 -15.37
CA GLY A 177 -3.88 11.29 -15.00
C GLY A 177 -3.47 12.43 -14.06
N LEU A 178 -3.84 13.67 -14.37
CA LEU A 178 -3.59 14.83 -13.49
C LEU A 178 -4.33 14.70 -12.15
N MET A 179 -5.56 14.19 -12.16
CA MET A 179 -6.30 13.89 -10.93
C MET A 179 -5.57 12.84 -10.08
N ALA A 180 -5.05 11.78 -10.69
CA ALA A 180 -4.27 10.76 -10.00
C ALA A 180 -3.01 11.35 -9.35
N ALA A 181 -2.24 12.14 -10.10
CA ALA A 181 -1.05 12.82 -9.58
C ALA A 181 -1.39 13.80 -8.45
N GLY A 182 -2.45 14.61 -8.62
CA GLY A 182 -2.91 15.56 -7.61
C GLY A 182 -3.33 14.87 -6.30
N LEU A 183 -4.12 13.80 -6.40
CA LEU A 183 -4.50 13.00 -5.23
C LEU A 183 -3.29 12.36 -4.54
N ALA A 184 -2.31 11.90 -5.30
CA ALA A 184 -1.07 11.37 -4.75
C ALA A 184 -0.26 12.46 -4.02
N CYS A 185 -0.15 13.67 -4.57
CA CYS A 185 0.48 14.80 -3.87
C CYS A 185 -0.22 15.10 -2.54
N VAL A 186 -1.55 15.13 -2.52
CA VAL A 186 -2.35 15.34 -1.29
C VAL A 186 -2.16 14.19 -0.30
N GLN A 187 -1.90 12.97 -0.78
CA GLN A 187 -1.61 11.81 0.07
C GLN A 187 -0.20 11.89 0.68
N TYR A 188 0.81 12.22 -0.12
CA TYR A 188 2.20 12.13 0.27
C TYR A 188 2.71 13.37 1.00
N PHE A 189 2.28 14.60 0.67
CA PHE A 189 2.81 15.80 1.33
C PHE A 189 2.51 15.87 2.83
N PRO A 190 1.28 15.60 3.32
CA PRO A 190 1.02 15.58 4.75
C PRO A 190 1.82 14.49 5.48
N GLN A 191 2.03 13.35 4.81
CA GLN A 191 2.85 12.26 5.35
C GLN A 191 4.32 12.68 5.46
N ILE A 192 4.87 13.31 4.41
CA ILE A 192 6.24 13.84 4.40
C ILE A 192 6.44 14.83 5.53
N TRP A 193 5.52 15.79 5.65
CA TRP A 193 5.55 16.78 6.71
C TRP A 193 5.50 16.13 8.10
N THR A 194 4.56 15.22 8.31
CA THR A 194 4.39 14.54 9.60
C THR A 194 5.62 13.69 9.96
N THR A 195 6.17 12.94 9.01
CA THR A 195 7.39 12.16 9.22
C THR A 195 8.58 13.07 9.56
N TYR A 196 8.71 14.22 8.91
CA TYR A 196 9.73 15.21 9.25
C TYR A 196 9.58 15.74 10.68
N GLN A 197 8.35 16.07 11.10
CA GLN A 197 8.07 16.60 12.43
C GLN A 197 8.23 15.55 13.55
N LEU A 198 7.83 14.30 13.29
CA LEU A 198 7.93 13.21 14.27
C LEU A 198 9.35 12.64 14.41
N GLY A 199 10.18 12.74 13.37
CA GLY A 199 11.52 12.17 13.39
C GLY A 199 11.57 10.65 13.29
N HIS A 200 10.47 9.98 12.89
CA HIS A 200 10.40 8.54 12.64
C HIS A 200 9.30 8.18 11.62
N VAL A 201 9.37 6.98 11.04
CA VAL A 201 8.56 6.54 9.86
C VAL A 201 7.17 6.00 10.22
N GLY A 202 6.86 5.85 11.51
CA GLY A 202 5.56 5.36 11.98
C GLY A 202 5.23 3.95 11.48
N SER A 203 4.02 3.74 10.96
CA SER A 203 3.54 2.41 10.52
C SER A 203 3.93 2.04 9.08
N LEU A 204 4.57 2.94 8.33
CA LEU A 204 4.88 2.75 6.91
C LEU A 204 5.92 1.64 6.69
N SER A 205 5.76 0.84 5.63
CA SER A 205 6.66 -0.28 5.32
C SER A 205 7.86 0.20 4.51
N ILE A 206 9.01 0.41 5.18
CA ILE A 206 10.28 0.73 4.51
C ILE A 206 10.66 -0.31 3.44
N PRO A 207 10.53 -1.64 3.67
CA PRO A 207 10.85 -2.64 2.65
C PRO A 207 10.02 -2.49 1.36
N MET A 208 8.72 -2.20 1.51
CA MET A 208 7.81 -1.97 0.39
C MET A 208 8.27 -0.76 -0.46
N MET A 209 8.77 0.28 0.20
CA MET A 209 9.23 1.50 -0.45
C MET A 209 10.59 1.36 -1.13
N VAL A 210 11.51 0.58 -0.55
CA VAL A 210 12.82 0.29 -1.15
C VAL A 210 12.67 -0.40 -2.50
N ILE A 211 11.69 -1.30 -2.62
CA ILE A 211 11.42 -1.99 -3.90
C ILE A 211 10.67 -1.06 -4.86
N GLN A 212 9.61 -0.39 -4.38
CA GLN A 212 8.74 0.41 -5.27
C GLN A 212 9.37 1.70 -5.77
N THR A 213 10.15 2.41 -4.95
CA THR A 213 10.73 3.71 -5.33
C THR A 213 11.57 3.61 -6.61
N PRO A 214 12.64 2.78 -6.67
CA PRO A 214 13.41 2.61 -7.91
C PRO A 214 12.55 1.99 -9.02
N GLY A 215 11.67 1.04 -8.68
CA GLY A 215 10.75 0.42 -9.63
C GLY A 215 9.83 1.43 -10.32
N SER A 216 9.38 2.48 -9.62
CA SER A 216 8.48 3.50 -10.16
C SER A 216 9.13 4.34 -11.26
N PHE A 217 10.43 4.64 -11.14
CA PHE A 217 11.19 5.35 -12.18
C PHE A 217 11.43 4.47 -13.41
N VAL A 218 11.80 3.21 -13.20
CA VAL A 218 11.96 2.24 -14.29
C VAL A 218 10.63 2.01 -15.01
N TRP A 219 9.53 1.95 -14.24
CA TRP A 219 8.18 1.80 -14.77
C TRP A 219 7.70 3.02 -15.55
N ALA A 220 7.95 4.23 -15.04
CA ALA A 220 7.69 5.47 -15.78
C ALA A 220 8.47 5.48 -17.11
N GLY A 221 9.74 5.09 -17.10
CA GLY A 221 10.55 4.95 -18.32
C GLY A 221 10.01 3.90 -19.30
N SER A 222 9.58 2.74 -18.81
CA SER A 222 9.03 1.69 -19.68
C SER A 222 7.70 2.11 -20.32
N LEU A 223 6.85 2.83 -19.57
CA LEU A 223 5.60 3.40 -20.08
C LEU A 223 5.85 4.56 -21.05
N ALA A 224 6.85 5.40 -20.79
CA ALA A 224 7.26 6.48 -21.71
C ALA A 224 7.77 5.91 -23.05
N ALA A 225 8.60 4.86 -23.00
CA ALA A 225 9.07 4.18 -24.21
C ALA A 225 7.94 3.49 -25.00
N ARG A 226 6.84 3.11 -24.33
CA ARG A 226 5.70 2.39 -24.92
C ARG A 226 4.61 3.32 -25.46
N LEU A 227 4.26 4.35 -24.71
CA LEU A 227 3.16 5.27 -25.02
C LEU A 227 3.66 6.57 -25.67
N GLY A 228 4.95 6.85 -25.62
CA GLY A 228 5.55 8.08 -26.13
C GLY A 228 5.08 9.33 -25.37
N THR A 229 5.13 10.46 -26.05
CA THR A 229 4.66 11.76 -25.53
C THR A 229 3.14 11.80 -25.37
N GLU A 230 2.38 11.03 -26.15
CA GLU A 230 0.92 10.92 -26.03
C GLU A 230 0.50 10.37 -24.67
N GLY A 231 1.33 9.52 -24.06
CA GLY A 231 1.09 8.93 -22.75
C GLY A 231 1.63 9.73 -21.56
N TRP A 232 2.00 11.00 -21.73
CA TRP A 232 2.70 11.78 -20.69
C TRP A 232 1.98 11.83 -19.34
N SER A 233 0.65 11.91 -19.38
CA SER A 233 -0.17 11.94 -18.17
C SER A 233 -0.30 10.57 -17.48
N ILE A 234 0.08 9.48 -18.15
CA ILE A 234 0.10 8.12 -17.59
C ILE A 234 1.46 7.89 -16.91
N TRP A 235 2.56 8.01 -17.67
CA TRP A 235 3.89 7.76 -17.10
C TRP A 235 4.33 8.87 -16.13
N GLY A 236 3.84 10.09 -16.32
CA GLY A 236 4.12 11.23 -15.46
C GLY A 236 3.59 11.06 -14.03
N VAL A 237 2.46 10.35 -13.86
CA VAL A 237 1.93 10.02 -12.52
C VAL A 237 2.96 9.21 -11.75
N TYR A 238 3.55 8.17 -12.37
CA TYR A 238 4.53 7.30 -11.73
C TYR A 238 5.84 8.02 -11.42
N LEU A 239 6.25 8.96 -12.27
CA LEU A 239 7.39 9.83 -11.99
C LEU A 239 7.15 10.70 -10.75
N VAL A 240 5.99 11.36 -10.68
CA VAL A 240 5.60 12.20 -9.53
C VAL A 240 5.52 11.36 -8.25
N THR A 241 4.84 10.22 -8.28
CA THR A 241 4.74 9.35 -7.11
C THR A 241 6.09 8.78 -6.70
N GLY A 242 6.97 8.46 -7.66
CA GLY A 242 8.31 8.00 -7.40
C GLY A 242 9.16 9.02 -6.65
N CYS A 243 9.09 10.30 -7.05
CA CYS A 243 9.74 11.39 -6.33
C CYS A 243 9.21 11.53 -4.90
N LEU A 244 7.88 11.54 -4.72
CA LEU A 244 7.24 11.67 -3.41
C LEU A 244 7.59 10.50 -2.48
N GLN A 245 7.53 9.26 -3.00
CA GLN A 245 7.94 8.06 -2.27
C GLN A 245 9.43 8.07 -1.96
N GLY A 246 10.27 8.53 -2.88
CA GLY A 246 11.71 8.66 -2.69
C GLY A 246 12.07 9.64 -1.56
N CYS A 247 11.38 10.78 -1.47
CA CYS A 247 11.55 11.71 -0.35
C CYS A 247 11.25 11.05 1.00
N LEU A 248 10.13 10.32 1.09
CA LEU A 248 9.79 9.57 2.30
C LEU A 248 10.81 8.47 2.61
N LEU A 249 11.30 7.76 1.59
CA LEU A 249 12.27 6.68 1.77
C LEU A 249 13.58 7.21 2.33
N VAL A 250 14.09 8.33 1.78
CA VAL A 250 15.31 8.98 2.27
C VAL A 250 15.17 9.42 3.72
N MET A 251 14.08 10.10 4.06
CA MET A 251 13.81 10.49 5.45
C MET A 251 13.72 9.25 6.35
N GLY A 252 13.09 8.19 5.86
CA GLY A 252 12.89 6.99 6.66
C GLY A 252 14.15 6.22 6.95
N ILE A 253 15.03 6.07 5.96
CA ILE A 253 16.36 5.51 6.15
C ILE A 253 17.16 6.39 7.12
N TYR A 254 17.12 7.72 6.95
CA TYR A 254 17.83 8.66 7.81
C TYR A 254 17.43 8.54 9.29
N PHE A 255 16.13 8.55 9.58
CA PHE A 255 15.63 8.45 10.96
C PHE A 255 15.87 7.08 11.58
N GLU A 256 15.73 5.99 10.81
CA GLU A 256 16.05 4.64 11.28
C GLU A 256 17.54 4.51 11.66
N LEU A 257 18.43 5.07 10.84
CA LEU A 257 19.87 5.09 11.14
C LEU A 257 20.18 5.96 12.37
N GLN A 258 19.49 7.09 12.54
CA GLN A 258 19.66 7.95 13.71
C GLN A 258 19.19 7.26 15.00
N ALA A 259 18.06 6.56 14.96
CA ALA A 259 17.54 5.79 16.09
C ALA A 259 18.51 4.68 16.51
N ARG A 260 19.05 3.92 15.53
CA ARG A 260 20.07 2.88 15.78
C ARG A 260 21.33 3.45 16.39
N LYS A 261 21.84 4.58 15.89
CA LYS A 261 23.03 5.25 16.46
C LYS A 261 22.80 5.67 17.91
N THR A 262 21.62 6.20 18.22
CA THR A 262 21.28 6.66 19.58
C THR A 262 21.14 5.47 20.54
N GLY A 263 20.50 4.36 20.10
CA GLY A 263 20.44 3.12 20.88
C GLY A 263 21.82 2.49 21.14
N ILE A 264 22.69 2.48 20.12
CA ILE A 264 24.09 2.03 20.24
C ILE A 264 24.92 2.94 21.15
N ILE A 265 24.56 4.21 21.36
CA ILE A 265 25.28 5.09 22.31
C ILE A 265 24.79 4.87 23.75
N LEU A 266 23.51 4.54 23.94
CA LEU A 266 22.93 4.28 25.27
C LEU A 266 23.35 2.92 25.86
N GLU A 267 23.52 1.87 25.05
CA GLU A 267 24.03 0.56 25.51
C GLU A 267 25.44 0.58 26.15
N PRO A 268 26.48 1.19 25.55
CA PRO A 268 27.84 1.22 26.09
C PRO A 268 27.96 2.09 27.35
N GLU A 269 27.07 3.06 27.54
CA GLU A 269 27.02 3.88 28.76
C GLU A 269 26.36 3.10 29.91
N ALA A 270 25.33 2.29 29.64
CA ALA A 270 24.70 1.41 30.62
C ALA A 270 25.62 0.25 31.08
N THR A 271 26.48 -0.28 30.20
CA THR A 271 27.44 -1.34 30.58
C THR A 271 28.61 -0.82 31.41
N THR A 272 28.89 0.49 31.40
CA THR A 272 29.98 1.09 32.19
C THR A 272 29.53 1.52 33.59
N SER A 273 28.22 1.69 33.83
CA SER A 273 27.67 2.10 35.13
C SER A 273 27.26 0.94 36.06
N LEU A 274 27.25 -0.31 35.59
CA LEU A 274 26.87 -1.47 36.40
C LEU A 274 28.09 -2.16 37.03
N LEU A 275 28.76 -1.44 37.94
CA LEU A 275 29.59 -2.08 38.95
C LEU A 275 28.71 -2.47 40.15
N HIS A 276 28.42 -3.78 40.20
CA HIS A 276 28.19 -4.60 41.39
C HIS A 276 26.95 -4.33 42.27
N ASP A 277 25.83 -4.98 41.92
CA ASP A 277 24.83 -5.43 42.91
C ASP A 277 24.46 -6.90 42.61
N PRO A 278 24.91 -7.89 43.40
CA PRO A 278 24.81 -9.31 43.08
C PRO A 278 23.45 -9.93 43.48
N THR A 279 22.33 -9.29 43.18
CA THR A 279 20.99 -9.79 43.60
C THR A 279 19.94 -9.95 42.50
N LEU A 280 20.28 -9.79 41.21
CA LEU A 280 19.31 -9.83 40.10
C LEU A 280 19.48 -10.98 39.10
N ASP A 281 20.03 -12.12 39.53
CA ASP A 281 20.21 -13.33 38.68
C ASP A 281 18.95 -14.22 38.56
N LEU A 282 17.73 -13.69 38.76
CA LEU A 282 16.50 -14.52 38.70
C LEU A 282 15.34 -13.95 37.85
N GLN A 283 15.59 -13.02 36.93
CA GLN A 283 14.49 -12.43 36.12
C GLN A 283 14.74 -12.32 34.61
N ASN A 284 15.91 -12.73 34.09
CA ASN A 284 16.25 -12.58 32.67
C ASN A 284 16.32 -13.91 31.91
N GLU A 285 15.24 -14.69 31.93
CA GLU A 285 15.13 -15.87 31.06
C GLU A 285 13.83 -15.94 30.27
N PHE A 286 13.18 -14.81 29.96
CA PHE A 286 12.03 -14.84 29.06
C PHE A 286 11.86 -13.52 28.30
N LEU A 287 12.46 -13.46 27.10
CA LEU A 287 11.94 -12.82 25.88
C LEU A 287 13.07 -12.67 24.85
N GLU A 288 13.67 -13.80 24.45
CA GLU A 288 14.24 -13.92 23.12
C GLU A 288 13.12 -14.33 22.15
N THR A 289 13.18 -13.77 20.95
CA THR A 289 12.22 -13.96 19.85
C THR A 289 12.42 -15.29 19.16
N ASP A 290 11.34 -16.04 18.94
CA ASP A 290 11.27 -17.07 17.91
C ASP A 290 9.92 -17.09 17.17
N ASP A 291 10.10 -17.08 15.85
CA ASP A 291 9.17 -17.35 14.76
C ASP A 291 8.84 -18.84 14.76
N GLU A 292 7.57 -19.24 14.88
CA GLU A 292 6.98 -20.42 14.19
C GLU A 292 5.47 -20.51 14.49
N GLY A 293 4.73 -21.03 13.50
CA GLY A 293 3.28 -20.95 13.47
C GLY A 293 2.50 -22.05 14.19
N ASN A 294 1.19 -21.83 14.14
CA ASN A 294 0.10 -22.82 14.10
C ASN A 294 -0.45 -23.41 15.42
N THR A 295 -1.71 -23.85 15.26
CA THR A 295 -2.58 -24.68 16.11
C THR A 295 -3.45 -23.89 17.11
N VAL A 296 -4.76 -23.78 16.87
CA VAL A 296 -5.80 -24.79 17.11
C VAL A 296 -5.72 -25.26 18.56
N VAL A 297 -6.65 -24.79 19.40
CA VAL A 297 -6.87 -25.35 20.74
C VAL A 297 -8.29 -25.84 20.85
N GLU A 298 -8.38 -27.16 21.01
CA GLU A 298 -9.56 -27.98 21.25
C GLU A 298 -9.98 -27.88 22.72
N ASN A 299 -11.27 -28.09 22.95
CA ASN A 299 -12.00 -28.09 24.22
C ASN A 299 -11.43 -29.05 25.28
N GLY A 300 -11.62 -28.70 26.56
CA GLY A 300 -11.46 -29.67 27.65
C GLY A 300 -11.66 -29.14 29.06
N GLY A 301 -12.89 -28.74 29.42
CA GLY A 301 -13.26 -28.46 30.80
C GLY A 301 -13.68 -29.73 31.56
N ARG A 302 -13.14 -29.95 32.77
CA ARG A 302 -13.82 -30.74 33.82
C ARG A 302 -13.36 -30.37 35.23
N THR A 303 -14.36 -30.39 36.10
CA THR A 303 -14.54 -30.00 37.51
C THR A 303 -13.78 -30.84 38.56
N GLU A 304 -13.53 -30.28 39.76
CA GLU A 304 -14.18 -30.61 41.06
C GLU A 304 -13.23 -30.60 42.31
N ARG A 305 -13.76 -30.03 43.42
CA ARG A 305 -13.53 -30.29 44.88
C ARG A 305 -12.53 -29.47 45.73
N THR A 306 -13.15 -28.83 46.73
CA THR A 306 -12.68 -28.23 48.00
C THR A 306 -12.02 -29.25 48.96
N PRO A 307 -11.31 -28.77 49.99
CA PRO A 307 -11.74 -29.10 51.37
C PRO A 307 -11.68 -27.94 52.39
N LEU A 308 -12.52 -28.08 53.41
CA LEU A 308 -12.70 -27.24 54.60
C LEU A 308 -11.60 -27.46 55.64
N LEU A 309 -11.20 -26.41 56.39
CA LEU A 309 -10.76 -26.54 57.78
C LEU A 309 -11.16 -25.33 58.65
N PHE A 310 -11.56 -25.69 59.86
CA PHE A 310 -12.30 -24.97 60.91
C PHE A 310 -11.31 -24.24 61.85
N ASN A 311 -11.64 -23.04 62.35
CA ASN A 311 -10.80 -22.28 63.27
C ASN A 311 -11.56 -21.95 64.58
N PRO A 312 -11.08 -22.34 65.78
CA PRO A 312 -11.65 -21.88 67.04
C PRO A 312 -10.68 -21.00 67.83
N SER A 313 -11.07 -19.76 68.18
CA SER A 313 -10.46 -19.07 69.32
C SER A 313 -11.38 -18.04 69.99
N LYS A 314 -11.87 -18.45 71.17
CA LYS A 314 -11.97 -17.74 72.47
C LYS A 314 -12.36 -16.25 72.49
N LYS A 315 -13.58 -15.99 72.98
CA LYS A 315 -13.97 -14.74 73.68
C LYS A 315 -13.53 -14.82 75.16
N ALA A 316 -12.86 -13.79 75.62
CA ALA A 316 -12.62 -13.52 77.04
C ALA A 316 -13.70 -12.58 77.60
N SER A 317 -14.12 -12.83 78.85
CA SER A 317 -15.08 -12.03 79.60
C SER A 317 -14.40 -10.94 80.44
N ARG A 318 -15.21 -9.93 80.76
CA ARG A 318 -15.27 -9.06 81.96
C ARG A 318 -16.29 -7.97 81.57
N SER A 319 -17.23 -7.52 82.37
CA SER A 319 -17.72 -7.77 83.73
C SER A 319 -18.90 -6.81 83.88
#